data_AF-A0A7C7QJS7-F1
#
_entry.id   AF-A0A7C7QJS7-F1
#
_cell.length_a   1.000
_cell.length_b   1.000
_cell.length_c   1.000
_cell.angle_alpha   90.00
_cell.angle_beta   90.00
_cell.angle_gamma   90.00
#
_symmetry.space_group_name_H-M   'P 1'
#
loop_
_entity.id
_entity.type
_entity.pdbx_description
1 polymer ?
#
loop_
_entity_poly.entity_id
_entity_poly.type
_entity_poly.pdbx_seq_one_letter_code
_entity_poly.pdbx_strand_id
1 'polypeptide(L)'
;MELFKDFAKPRATETVLSRKRIMTHVMWLYRRDDFPDDIYVALDESILCVAGDIVFASTDMESPIEFVPIVRIDELVLDLPTKDEFVDHFKERYGVENMESISNEMEEKFWKEFSWRFADEAGGVKIEWR
;
A
#
# COMPACT_ATOMS: atom_id res chain seq x y z
N MET A 1 -22.54 2.33 -38.23
CA MET A 1 -21.23 1.99 -37.64
C MET A 1 -21.24 2.58 -36.24
N GLU A 2 -21.88 1.89 -35.31
CA GLU A 2 -22.01 2.29 -33.90
C GLU A 2 -21.55 1.11 -33.06
N LEU A 3 -20.31 1.14 -32.56
CA LEU A 3 -19.73 0.03 -31.80
C LEU A 3 -18.82 0.49 -30.64
N PHE A 4 -18.86 1.77 -30.25
CA PHE A 4 -18.00 2.31 -29.17
C PHE A 4 -18.70 3.35 -28.29
N LYS A 5 -19.94 3.07 -27.88
CA LYS A 5 -20.55 3.75 -26.73
C LYS A 5 -20.90 2.66 -25.72
N ASP A 6 -20.51 2.87 -24.47
CA ASP A 6 -20.98 2.14 -23.28
C ASP A 6 -20.19 0.91 -22.78
N PHE A 7 -18.87 1.05 -22.59
CA PHE A 7 -18.13 0.15 -21.67
C PHE A 7 -17.15 0.86 -20.72
N ALA A 8 -17.44 2.09 -20.31
CA ALA A 8 -16.79 2.61 -19.11
C ALA A 8 -17.47 1.98 -17.90
N LYS A 9 -16.87 0.92 -17.31
CA LYS A 9 -17.29 0.40 -16.00
C LYS A 9 -17.42 1.62 -15.06
N PRO A 10 -18.53 1.79 -14.33
CA PRO A 10 -18.63 2.85 -13.35
C PRO A 10 -17.44 2.73 -12.40
N ARG A 11 -16.71 3.82 -12.14
CA ARG A 11 -15.63 3.80 -11.15
C ARG A 11 -16.23 3.40 -9.80
N ALA A 12 -15.57 2.46 -9.12
CA ALA A 12 -15.99 2.05 -7.79
C ALA A 12 -16.00 3.28 -6.85
N THR A 13 -17.10 3.45 -6.11
CA THR A 13 -17.24 4.49 -5.09
C THR A 13 -16.99 3.96 -3.68
N GLU A 14 -17.00 2.65 -3.52
CA GLU A 14 -16.71 1.94 -2.27
C GLU A 14 -15.91 0.66 -2.55
N THR A 15 -15.11 0.24 -1.58
CA THR A 15 -14.32 -0.99 -1.65
C THR A 15 -14.15 -1.63 -0.29
N VAL A 16 -13.85 -2.93 -0.28
CA VAL A 16 -13.56 -3.69 0.94
C VAL A 16 -12.11 -4.14 0.92
N LEU A 17 -11.32 -3.69 1.91
CA LEU A 17 -9.91 -4.06 2.05
C LEU A 17 -9.66 -4.81 3.35
N SER A 18 -8.63 -5.66 3.35
CA SER A 18 -8.19 -6.35 4.57
C SER A 18 -7.02 -5.61 5.22
N ARG A 19 -7.18 -5.22 6.50
CA ARG A 19 -6.09 -4.59 7.27
C ARG A 19 -4.88 -5.51 7.34
N LYS A 20 -5.11 -6.78 7.68
CA LYS A 20 -4.04 -7.79 7.77
C LYS A 20 -3.23 -7.90 6.48
N ARG A 21 -3.93 -7.85 5.33
CA ARG A 21 -3.29 -7.91 4.02
C ARG A 21 -2.42 -6.68 3.78
N ILE A 22 -2.98 -5.48 3.97
CA ILE A 22 -2.24 -4.22 3.78
C ILE A 22 -1.05 -4.12 4.73
N MET A 23 -1.21 -4.49 6.01
CA MET A 23 -0.10 -4.54 6.97
C MET A 23 1.01 -5.47 6.49
N THR A 24 0.67 -6.68 6.02
CA THR A 24 1.65 -7.61 5.47
C THR A 24 2.42 -7.00 4.30
N HIS A 25 1.72 -6.29 3.41
CA HIS A 25 2.36 -5.61 2.30
C HIS A 25 3.28 -4.48 2.76
N VAL A 26 2.83 -3.61 3.67
CA VAL A 26 3.67 -2.57 4.27
C VAL A 26 4.94 -3.18 4.84
N MET A 27 4.83 -4.15 5.76
CA MET A 27 5.99 -4.75 6.42
C MET A 27 6.97 -5.37 5.41
N TRP A 28 6.46 -6.05 4.40
CA TRP A 28 7.30 -6.67 3.38
C TRP A 28 7.99 -5.64 2.45
N LEU A 29 7.26 -4.58 2.07
CA LEU A 29 7.74 -3.56 1.13
C LEU A 29 8.59 -2.50 1.81
N TYR A 30 8.51 -2.35 3.13
CA TYR A 30 9.25 -1.34 3.89
C TYR A 30 10.78 -1.47 3.76
N ARG A 31 11.30 -2.60 3.26
CA ARG A 31 12.73 -2.75 2.97
C ARG A 31 13.14 -2.29 1.57
N ARG A 32 12.20 -2.02 0.67
CA ARG A 32 12.49 -1.57 -0.70
C ARG A 32 12.81 -0.08 -0.74
N ASP A 33 13.62 0.32 -1.71
CA ASP A 33 14.04 1.72 -1.87
C ASP A 33 12.92 2.62 -2.41
N ASP A 34 11.97 2.04 -3.15
CA ASP A 34 10.85 2.74 -3.80
C ASP A 34 9.61 2.88 -2.91
N PHE A 35 9.69 2.44 -1.65
CA PHE A 35 8.60 2.54 -0.69
C PHE A 35 8.62 3.89 0.06
N PRO A 36 7.47 4.58 0.22
CA PRO A 36 6.13 4.23 -0.28
C PRO A 36 5.79 4.84 -1.66
N ASP A 37 6.69 5.66 -2.22
CA ASP A 37 6.35 6.62 -3.30
C ASP A 37 5.86 5.99 -4.60
N ASP A 38 6.38 4.82 -4.97
CA ASP A 38 6.01 4.12 -6.22
C ASP A 38 5.14 2.87 -5.97
N ILE A 39 4.61 2.73 -4.75
CA ILE A 39 3.81 1.58 -4.32
C ILE A 39 2.34 1.96 -4.22
N TYR A 40 1.53 1.33 -5.07
CA TYR A 40 0.10 1.57 -5.16
C TYR A 40 -0.69 0.33 -4.75
N VAL A 41 -1.94 0.55 -4.38
CA VAL A 41 -2.90 -0.49 -4.02
C VAL A 41 -4.14 -0.37 -4.90
N ALA A 42 -4.54 -1.48 -5.50
CA ALA A 42 -5.79 -1.57 -6.25
C ALA A 42 -6.99 -1.46 -5.31
N LEU A 43 -7.94 -0.59 -5.66
CA LEU A 43 -9.19 -0.40 -4.91
C LEU A 43 -10.38 -1.11 -5.56
N ASP A 44 -10.23 -1.72 -6.73
CA ASP A 44 -11.27 -2.50 -7.39
C ASP A 44 -10.64 -3.70 -8.12
N GLU A 45 -11.49 -4.61 -8.58
CA GLU A 45 -11.10 -5.77 -9.36
C GLU A 45 -10.99 -5.48 -10.86
N SER A 46 -10.01 -6.14 -11.48
CA SER A 46 -9.84 -6.26 -12.93
C SER A 46 -9.49 -7.70 -13.30
N ILE A 47 -9.17 -7.91 -14.58
CA ILE A 47 -8.67 -9.19 -15.09
C ILE A 47 -7.28 -9.51 -14.49
N LEU A 48 -6.52 -8.50 -14.07
CA LEU A 48 -5.12 -8.63 -13.67
C LEU A 48 -4.89 -8.51 -12.15
N CYS A 49 -5.83 -7.91 -11.42
CA CYS A 49 -5.69 -7.65 -9.99
C CYS A 49 -7.05 -7.65 -9.28
N VAL A 50 -7.04 -7.87 -7.98
CA VAL A 50 -8.19 -7.67 -7.09
C VAL A 50 -7.94 -6.55 -6.09
N ALA A 51 -8.99 -6.08 -5.42
CA ALA A 51 -8.86 -5.07 -4.39
C ALA A 51 -7.86 -5.49 -3.29
N GLY A 52 -6.95 -4.59 -2.93
CA GLY A 52 -5.86 -4.80 -1.99
C GLY A 52 -4.60 -5.42 -2.60
N ASP A 53 -4.56 -5.69 -3.90
CA ASP A 53 -3.32 -6.07 -4.60
C ASP A 53 -2.35 -4.88 -4.70
N ILE A 54 -1.05 -5.18 -4.65
CA ILE A 54 0.01 -4.19 -4.84
C ILE A 54 0.25 -4.00 -6.33
N VAL A 55 0.34 -2.74 -6.74
CA VAL A 55 0.63 -2.30 -8.11
C VAL A 55 1.87 -1.42 -8.06
N PHE A 56 2.87 -1.74 -8.86
CA PHE A 56 4.11 -0.96 -8.95
C PHE A 56 4.04 -0.02 -10.15
N ALA A 57 4.23 1.28 -9.93
CA ALA A 57 4.13 2.27 -11.00
C ALA A 57 5.10 2.00 -12.16
N SER A 58 6.30 1.54 -11.85
CA SER A 58 7.39 1.33 -12.81
C SER A 58 7.22 0.11 -13.72
N THR A 59 6.36 -0.86 -13.36
CA THR A 59 6.19 -2.11 -14.13
C THR A 59 4.77 -2.37 -14.60
N ASP A 60 3.76 -1.86 -13.89
CA ASP A 60 2.38 -2.32 -14.07
C ASP A 60 1.48 -1.30 -14.78
N MET A 61 1.93 -0.05 -14.92
CA MET A 61 1.13 1.05 -15.49
C MET A 61 1.12 1.11 -17.03
N GLU A 62 1.85 0.23 -17.74
CA GLU A 62 1.79 0.14 -19.22
C GLU A 62 0.63 -0.76 -19.74
N SER A 63 -0.23 -1.28 -18.84
CA SER A 63 -1.19 -2.38 -19.07
C SER A 63 -2.64 -1.97 -18.66
N PRO A 64 -3.71 -2.75 -18.97
CA PRO A 64 -5.14 -2.41 -18.76
C PRO A 64 -5.62 -2.06 -17.33
N ILE A 65 -4.71 -1.90 -16.37
CA ILE A 65 -4.96 -1.42 -15.01
C ILE A 65 -5.38 0.07 -15.02
N GLU A 66 -5.24 0.79 -16.15
CA GLU A 66 -5.70 2.19 -16.34
C GLU A 66 -7.16 2.47 -15.91
N PHE A 67 -7.99 1.43 -15.79
CA PHE A 67 -9.40 1.56 -15.43
C PHE A 67 -9.73 1.23 -13.96
N VAL A 68 -8.74 0.78 -13.17
CA VAL A 68 -8.92 0.45 -11.76
C VAL A 68 -8.50 1.65 -10.91
N PRO A 69 -9.33 2.13 -9.96
CA PRO A 69 -8.87 3.10 -8.99
C PRO A 69 -7.72 2.50 -8.18
N ILE A 70 -6.58 3.19 -8.19
CA ILE A 70 -5.39 2.85 -7.41
C ILE A 70 -5.02 4.06 -6.55
N VAL A 71 -4.42 3.81 -5.40
CA VAL A 71 -3.94 4.85 -4.47
C VAL A 71 -2.59 4.46 -3.91
N ARG A 72 -1.77 5.44 -3.51
CA ARG A 72 -0.50 5.12 -2.86
C ARG A 72 -0.75 4.44 -1.52
N ILE A 73 0.17 3.58 -1.11
CA ILE A 73 0.01 2.81 0.13
C ILE A 73 -0.01 3.70 1.39
N ASP A 74 0.64 4.86 1.35
CA ASP A 74 0.64 5.87 2.43
C ASP A 74 -0.62 6.75 2.47
N GLU A 75 -1.44 6.73 1.41
CA GLU A 75 -2.81 7.25 1.46
C GLU A 75 -3.76 6.29 2.20
N LEU A 76 -3.40 4.99 2.30
CA LEU A 76 -4.21 3.98 2.98
C LEU A 76 -3.79 3.76 4.43
N VAL A 77 -2.49 3.68 4.70
CA VAL A 77 -1.94 3.53 6.04
C VAL A 77 -1.37 4.88 6.46
N LEU A 78 -2.11 5.53 7.34
CA LEU A 78 -1.76 6.84 7.85
C LEU A 78 -0.59 6.72 8.84
N ASP A 79 0.30 7.71 8.82
CA ASP A 79 1.47 7.85 9.69
C ASP A 79 2.47 6.70 9.62
N LEU A 80 2.60 6.10 8.43
CA LEU A 80 3.78 5.31 8.16
C LEU A 80 5.03 6.15 8.46
N PRO A 81 5.97 5.63 9.25
CA PRO A 81 7.22 6.33 9.46
C PRO A 81 7.94 6.46 8.12
N THR A 82 8.73 7.52 7.97
CA THR A 82 9.75 7.59 6.92
C THR A 82 10.84 6.56 7.18
N LYS A 83 11.60 6.18 6.14
CA LYS A 83 12.72 5.24 6.28
C LYS A 83 13.72 5.70 7.35
N ASP A 84 13.99 7.00 7.38
CA ASP A 84 14.91 7.60 8.35
C ASP A 84 14.37 7.46 9.77
N GLU A 85 13.09 7.81 10.02
CA GLU A 85 12.45 7.64 11.33
C GLU A 85 12.42 6.17 11.78
N PHE A 86 12.19 5.25 10.84
CA PHE A 86 12.23 3.82 11.14
C PHE A 86 13.63 3.39 11.54
N VAL A 87 14.68 3.75 10.80
CA VAL A 87 16.07 3.43 11.17
C VAL A 87 16.46 4.10 12.49
N ASP A 88 16.08 5.35 12.70
CA ASP A 88 16.34 6.10 13.92
C ASP A 88 15.72 5.40 15.15
N HIS A 89 14.51 4.83 15.02
CA HIS A 89 13.93 4.01 16.08
C HIS A 89 14.83 2.86 16.51
N PHE A 90 15.42 2.11 15.55
CA PHE A 90 16.30 1.00 15.88
C PHE A 90 17.68 1.46 16.35
N LYS A 91 18.16 2.59 15.85
CA LYS A 91 19.39 3.21 16.32
C LYS A 91 19.30 3.59 17.79
N GLU A 92 18.22 4.26 18.19
CA GLU A 92 18.02 4.68 19.58
C GLU A 92 17.80 3.50 20.53
N ARG A 93 17.08 2.46 20.08
CA ARG A 93 16.66 1.35 20.95
C ARG A 93 17.65 0.18 21.00
N TYR A 94 18.42 -0.02 19.92
CA TYR A 94 19.31 -1.18 19.75
C TYR A 94 20.73 -0.82 19.29
N GLY A 95 21.03 0.45 18.99
CA GLY A 95 22.35 0.89 18.52
C GLY A 95 22.66 0.48 17.07
N VAL A 96 21.63 0.24 16.26
CA VAL A 96 21.76 -0.18 14.86
C VAL A 96 21.91 1.04 13.94
N GLU A 97 22.89 1.04 13.02
CA GLU A 97 23.18 2.22 12.19
C GLU A 97 22.52 2.23 10.81
N ASN A 98 22.03 1.09 10.32
CA ASN A 98 21.47 0.97 8.97
C ASN A 98 20.38 -0.11 8.88
N MET A 99 19.58 -0.04 7.80
CA MET A 99 18.44 -0.92 7.56
C MET A 99 18.84 -2.41 7.48
N GLU A 100 20.02 -2.73 6.91
CA GLU A 100 20.51 -4.10 6.74
C GLU A 100 20.79 -4.80 8.08
N SER A 101 21.10 -4.02 9.10
CA SER A 101 21.42 -4.50 10.45
C SER A 101 20.17 -4.70 11.32
N ILE A 102 18.98 -4.34 10.82
CA ILE A 102 17.72 -4.57 11.51
C ILE A 102 17.31 -6.03 11.31
N SER A 103 17.32 -6.81 12.40
CA SER A 103 16.89 -8.20 12.36
C SER A 103 15.38 -8.32 12.22
N ASN A 104 14.90 -9.44 11.68
CA ASN A 104 13.48 -9.72 11.55
C ASN A 104 12.76 -9.68 12.91
N GLU A 105 13.40 -10.12 13.99
CA GLU A 105 12.80 -10.10 15.34
C GLU A 105 12.58 -8.67 15.85
N MET A 106 13.55 -7.78 15.63
CA MET A 106 13.44 -6.37 15.98
C MET A 106 12.29 -5.72 15.21
N GLU A 107 12.24 -5.97 13.90
CA GLU A 107 11.21 -5.47 13.00
C GLU A 107 9.80 -5.98 13.37
N GLU A 108 9.65 -7.29 13.62
CA GLU A 108 8.38 -7.85 14.08
C GLU A 108 7.88 -7.21 15.37
N LYS A 109 8.80 -6.93 16.30
CA LYS A 109 8.46 -6.28 17.57
C LYS A 109 7.99 -4.85 17.35
N PHE A 110 8.68 -4.10 16.49
CA PHE A 110 8.26 -2.75 16.10
C PHE A 110 6.85 -2.75 15.53
N TRP A 111 6.56 -3.60 14.54
CA TRP A 111 5.25 -3.62 13.88
C TRP A 111 4.09 -4.09 14.78
N LYS A 112 4.39 -4.90 15.81
CA LYS A 112 3.43 -5.27 16.86
C LYS A 112 3.10 -4.11 17.81
N GLU A 113 4.06 -3.22 18.05
CA GLU A 113 3.91 -2.03 18.91
C GLU A 113 3.37 -0.81 18.12
N PHE A 114 3.52 -0.81 16.80
CA PHE A 114 3.12 0.28 15.91
C PHE A 114 1.60 0.53 15.94
N SER A 115 1.21 1.80 16.04
CA SER A 115 -0.20 2.21 16.06
C SER A 115 -0.72 2.39 14.63
N TRP A 116 -1.22 1.31 14.06
CA TRP A 116 -1.77 1.31 12.70
C TRP A 116 -3.02 2.19 12.59
N ARG A 117 -2.92 3.27 11.83
CA ARG A 117 -4.07 4.10 11.43
C ARG A 117 -4.37 3.87 9.96
N PHE A 118 -5.64 3.64 9.63
CA PHE A 118 -6.08 3.39 8.25
C PHE A 118 -7.06 4.47 7.82
N ALA A 119 -6.96 4.90 6.56
CA ALA A 119 -7.89 5.85 5.98
C ALA A 119 -9.24 5.19 5.69
N ASP A 120 -10.35 5.88 5.98
CA ASP A 120 -11.70 5.43 5.62
C ASP A 120 -12.09 5.81 4.18
N GLU A 121 -11.26 6.62 3.50
CA GLU A 121 -11.42 7.05 2.12
C GLU A 121 -10.05 7.33 1.49
N ALA A 122 -9.82 6.89 0.26
CA ALA A 122 -8.64 7.24 -0.53
C ALA A 122 -8.99 7.31 -2.02
N GLY A 123 -8.41 8.24 -2.78
CA GLY A 123 -8.67 8.38 -4.22
C GLY A 123 -10.14 8.61 -4.59
N GLY A 124 -10.95 9.14 -3.67
CA GLY A 124 -12.41 9.31 -3.84
C GLY A 124 -13.23 8.02 -3.71
N VAL A 125 -12.64 6.96 -3.16
CA VAL A 125 -13.29 5.67 -2.89
C VAL A 125 -13.38 5.47 -1.38
N LYS A 126 -14.58 5.19 -0.87
CA LYS A 126 -14.80 4.83 0.53
C LYS A 126 -14.27 3.42 0.82
N ILE A 127 -13.61 3.22 1.94
CA ILE A 127 -12.99 1.94 2.31
C ILE A 127 -13.68 1.34 3.51
N GLU A 128 -14.19 0.12 3.35
CA GLU A 128 -14.63 -0.74 4.45
C GLU A 128 -13.50 -1.73 4.80
N TRP A 129 -13.07 -1.70 6.06
CA TRP A 129 -11.92 -2.50 6.50
C TRP A 129 -12.34 -3.78 7.23
N ARG A 130 -11.75 -4.91 6.81
CA ARG A 130 -11.88 -6.24 7.43
C ARG A 130 -10.59 -6.73 8.09
#